data_AF-A0A0A2E3X7-F1
#
_entry.id   AF-A0A0A2E3X7-F1
#
_cell.length_a   1.000
_cell.length_b   1.000
_cell.length_c   1.000
_cell.angle_alpha   90.00
_cell.angle_beta   90.00
_cell.angle_gamma   90.00
#
_symmetry.space_group_name_H-M   'P 1'
#
loop_
_entity.id
_entity.type
_entity.pdbx_description
1 polymer ?
#
loop_
_entity_poly.entity_id
_entity_poly.type
_entity_poly.pdbx_seq_one_letter_code
_entity_poly.pdbx_strand_id
1 'polypeptide(L)'
;MKQAIKIGLVSLCYLLLLAACGRNIRGKIMALEVGMSPEQVIRLVGQPDEKAFDGNRDEWIYYHLSPAEAWLLIFEDKALSVMRRRYPERTIPSVSGSIPPVVIDRPSYPPAYDPRERTNADWFDRLYAEVRRAPFERDKLRMISDARRGAVFSTAQAEALMKLFAFDGPRLKVLEIIAPNLLLQGDAYVLINLISFKKDEARLILDRAARERERMMRGGRGVRPMPLGGAHFEELLVSLRQTPFRTDQLKLMRSAASSASFSCEQISRLMQLYSWGSERIEVLEIFAPRIIDPQNAGLLLSLVEMSMRSRAEELLQATRPYRMGM
;
A
#
# COMPACT_ATOMS: atom_id res chain seq x y z
N MET A 1 40.36 -34.88 -51.37
CA MET A 1 40.11 -33.68 -50.53
C MET A 1 38.82 -32.92 -50.86
N LYS A 2 38.47 -32.65 -52.13
CA LYS A 2 37.26 -31.86 -52.48
C LYS A 2 35.91 -32.50 -52.12
N GLN A 3 35.80 -33.85 -52.09
CA GLN A 3 34.57 -34.56 -51.70
C GLN A 3 34.31 -34.56 -50.18
N ALA A 4 35.36 -34.71 -49.36
CA ALA A 4 35.23 -34.69 -47.90
C ALA A 4 34.77 -33.31 -47.39
N ILE A 5 35.23 -32.24 -48.03
CA ILE A 5 34.81 -30.86 -47.71
C ILE A 5 33.34 -30.64 -48.09
N LYS A 6 32.86 -31.18 -49.21
CA LYS A 6 31.44 -31.09 -49.60
C LYS A 6 30.51 -31.85 -48.65
N ILE A 7 30.90 -33.03 -48.18
CA ILE A 7 30.10 -33.83 -47.23
C ILE A 7 30.06 -33.13 -45.86
N GLY A 8 31.18 -32.57 -45.40
CA GLY A 8 31.23 -31.76 -44.18
C GLY A 8 30.36 -30.51 -44.24
N LEU A 9 30.33 -29.82 -45.39
CA LEU A 9 29.53 -28.60 -45.57
C LEU A 9 28.02 -28.89 -45.65
N VAL A 10 27.62 -30.01 -46.26
CA VAL A 10 26.22 -30.43 -46.29
C VAL A 10 25.75 -30.89 -44.91
N SER A 11 26.60 -31.59 -44.14
CA SER A 11 26.29 -32.02 -42.78
C SER A 11 26.20 -30.83 -41.80
N LEU A 12 27.08 -29.83 -41.97
CA LEU A 12 27.01 -28.58 -41.20
C LEU A 12 25.77 -27.75 -41.57
N CYS A 13 25.40 -27.67 -42.86
CA CYS A 13 24.15 -27.04 -43.28
C CYS A 13 22.91 -27.80 -42.77
N TYR A 14 22.93 -29.13 -42.71
CA TYR A 14 21.81 -29.92 -42.16
C TYR A 14 21.67 -29.74 -40.64
N LEU A 15 22.78 -29.63 -39.90
CA LEU A 15 22.79 -29.30 -38.48
C LEU A 15 22.34 -27.85 -38.21
N LEU A 16 22.69 -26.90 -39.09
CA LEU A 16 22.22 -25.52 -39.00
C LEU A 16 20.75 -25.35 -39.41
N LEU A 17 20.23 -26.20 -40.31
CA LEU A 17 18.82 -26.23 -40.69
C LEU A 17 17.92 -26.86 -39.60
N LEU A 18 18.41 -27.85 -38.85
CA LEU A 18 17.66 -28.40 -37.70
C LEU A 18 17.62 -27.42 -36.51
N ALA A 19 18.58 -26.49 -36.40
CA ALA A 19 18.58 -25.42 -35.41
C ALA A 19 17.74 -24.20 -35.83
N ALA A 20 17.23 -24.16 -37.06
CA ALA A 20 16.47 -23.04 -37.62
C ALA A 20 14.94 -23.25 -37.58
N CYS A 21 14.42 -23.86 -36.51
CA CYS A 21 13.03 -23.62 -36.10
C CYS A 21 13.05 -22.47 -35.11
N GLY A 22 13.10 -21.22 -35.61
CA GLY A 22 12.98 -20.03 -34.77
C GLY A 22 11.66 -20.08 -34.01
N ARG A 23 11.70 -20.45 -32.73
CA ARG A 23 10.55 -20.45 -31.82
C ARG A 23 10.14 -18.99 -31.59
N ASN A 24 9.23 -18.48 -32.41
CA ASN A 24 8.62 -17.17 -32.19
C ASN A 24 7.57 -17.28 -31.06
N ILE A 25 8.07 -17.46 -29.84
CA ILE A 25 7.30 -17.65 -28.61
C ILE A 25 6.56 -16.35 -28.23
N ARG A 26 7.13 -15.18 -28.53
CA ARG A 26 6.56 -13.88 -28.12
C ARG A 26 5.20 -13.59 -28.72
N GLY A 27 4.97 -13.97 -29.97
CA GLY A 27 3.65 -13.82 -30.60
C GLY A 27 2.61 -14.83 -30.08
N LYS A 28 3.05 -16.06 -29.76
CA LYS A 28 2.16 -17.16 -29.38
C LYS A 28 1.79 -17.17 -27.89
N ILE A 29 2.68 -16.68 -27.02
CA ILE A 29 2.39 -16.53 -25.58
C ILE A 29 1.25 -15.55 -25.32
N MET A 30 1.10 -14.52 -26.16
CA MET A 30 0.00 -13.55 -26.02
C MET A 30 -1.39 -14.15 -26.32
N ALA A 31 -1.44 -15.35 -26.93
CA ALA A 31 -2.69 -16.07 -27.21
C ALA A 31 -3.05 -17.08 -26.10
N LEU A 32 -2.27 -17.15 -25.01
CA LEU A 32 -2.57 -17.99 -23.86
C LEU A 32 -3.54 -17.26 -22.93
N GLU A 33 -4.52 -18.00 -22.41
CA GLU A 33 -5.51 -17.48 -21.46
C GLU A 33 -5.45 -18.27 -20.16
N VAL A 34 -5.75 -17.58 -19.05
CA VAL A 34 -5.87 -18.20 -17.72
C VAL A 34 -6.99 -19.25 -17.77
N GLY A 35 -6.73 -20.44 -17.24
CA GLY A 35 -7.63 -21.59 -17.28
C GLY A 35 -7.28 -22.64 -18.34
N MET A 36 -6.34 -22.37 -19.26
CA MET A 36 -5.90 -23.36 -20.25
C MET A 36 -5.17 -24.55 -19.60
N SER A 37 -5.40 -25.76 -20.11
CA SER A 37 -4.69 -26.96 -19.64
C SER A 37 -3.23 -26.99 -20.12
N PRO A 38 -2.33 -27.68 -19.41
CA PRO A 38 -0.95 -27.91 -19.84
C PRO A 38 -0.82 -28.39 -21.30
N GLU A 39 -1.69 -29.28 -21.75
CA GLU A 39 -1.71 -29.82 -23.12
C GLU A 39 -2.19 -28.79 -24.15
N GLN A 40 -3.10 -27.89 -23.77
CA GLN A 40 -3.50 -26.77 -24.63
C GLN A 40 -2.35 -25.78 -24.78
N VAL A 41 -1.64 -25.47 -23.70
CA VAL A 41 -0.47 -24.60 -23.72
C VAL A 41 0.65 -25.21 -24.57
N ILE A 42 0.99 -26.49 -24.38
CA ILE A 42 2.03 -27.17 -25.19
C ILE A 42 1.68 -27.15 -26.68
N ARG A 43 0.40 -27.34 -27.04
CA ARG A 43 -0.03 -27.29 -28.44
C ARG A 43 0.15 -25.92 -29.06
N LEU A 44 -0.02 -24.84 -28.29
CA LEU A 44 0.08 -23.47 -28.78
C LEU A 44 1.52 -22.96 -28.83
N VAL A 45 2.27 -23.12 -27.74
CA VAL A 45 3.61 -22.51 -27.58
C VAL A 45 4.77 -23.52 -27.60
N GLY A 46 4.47 -24.82 -27.61
CA GLY A 46 5.48 -25.89 -27.58
C GLY A 46 5.83 -26.33 -26.15
N GLN A 47 6.80 -27.24 -26.03
CA GLN A 47 7.30 -27.67 -24.72
C GLN A 47 8.09 -26.54 -24.03
N PRO A 48 7.97 -26.41 -22.69
CA PRO A 48 8.75 -25.44 -21.93
C PRO A 48 10.24 -25.78 -21.99
N ASP A 49 11.08 -24.76 -21.84
CA ASP A 49 12.52 -24.92 -21.81
C ASP A 49 13.02 -25.38 -20.44
N GLU A 50 12.34 -24.96 -19.36
CA GLU A 50 12.51 -25.53 -18.02
C GLU A 50 11.15 -25.81 -17.37
N LYS A 51 11.09 -26.90 -16.60
CA LYS A 51 9.92 -27.27 -15.81
C LYS A 51 10.35 -27.62 -14.39
N ALA A 52 9.72 -27.00 -13.40
CA ALA A 52 9.90 -27.28 -11.99
C ALA A 52 8.54 -27.57 -11.34
N PHE A 53 8.53 -28.45 -10.33
CA PHE A 53 7.34 -28.78 -9.55
C PHE A 53 7.70 -28.66 -8.07
N ASP A 54 6.95 -27.84 -7.33
CA ASP A 54 7.23 -27.53 -5.92
C ASP A 54 6.33 -28.31 -4.94
N GLY A 55 5.53 -29.26 -5.44
CA GLY A 55 4.60 -30.07 -4.64
C GLY A 55 3.15 -29.60 -4.70
N ASN A 56 2.90 -28.32 -5.02
CA ASN A 56 1.54 -27.76 -5.10
C ASN A 56 1.22 -27.15 -6.48
N ARG A 57 2.25 -26.74 -7.23
CA ARG A 57 2.09 -26.10 -8.54
C ARG A 57 3.22 -26.46 -9.50
N ASP A 58 2.88 -26.39 -10.77
CA ASP A 58 3.77 -26.67 -11.90
C ASP A 58 4.29 -25.33 -12.44
N GLU A 59 5.60 -25.09 -12.37
CA GLU A 59 6.24 -23.87 -12.87
C GLU A 59 7.00 -24.15 -14.16
N TRP A 60 6.64 -23.45 -15.22
CA TRP A 60 7.16 -23.68 -16.57
C TRP A 60 7.78 -22.39 -17.11
N ILE A 61 8.96 -22.51 -17.72
CA ILE A 61 9.71 -21.37 -18.23
C ILE A 61 9.91 -21.52 -19.73
N TYR A 62 9.62 -20.44 -20.46
CA TYR A 62 9.83 -20.33 -21.91
C TYR A 62 10.80 -19.17 -22.22
N TYR A 63 11.91 -19.47 -22.87
CA TYR A 63 12.90 -18.50 -23.32
C TYR A 63 12.52 -17.96 -24.70
N HIS A 64 12.52 -16.64 -24.86
CA HIS A 64 12.25 -16.05 -26.16
C HIS A 64 13.49 -15.99 -27.05
N LEU A 65 14.56 -15.34 -26.56
CA LEU A 65 15.84 -15.15 -27.28
C LEU A 65 17.06 -15.29 -26.37
N SER A 66 16.90 -15.06 -25.07
CA SER A 66 17.93 -15.25 -24.05
C SER A 66 17.29 -15.59 -22.71
N PRO A 67 18.05 -16.17 -21.75
CA PRO A 67 17.56 -16.39 -20.38
C PRO A 67 17.08 -15.12 -19.67
N ALA A 68 17.49 -13.95 -20.16
CA ALA A 68 17.06 -12.64 -19.66
C ALA A 68 15.66 -12.22 -20.13
N GLU A 69 15.13 -12.85 -21.19
CA GLU A 69 13.79 -12.63 -21.71
C GLU A 69 13.01 -13.94 -21.70
N ALA A 70 12.55 -14.30 -20.50
CA ALA A 70 11.82 -15.53 -20.25
C ALA A 70 10.37 -15.24 -19.82
N TRP A 71 9.48 -16.20 -20.04
CA TRP A 71 8.11 -16.20 -19.53
C TRP A 71 7.96 -17.32 -18.51
N LEU A 72 7.40 -16.99 -17.35
CA LEU A 72 7.02 -17.94 -16.32
C LEU A 72 5.50 -18.17 -16.40
N LEU A 73 5.13 -19.43 -16.55
CA LEU A 73 3.77 -19.93 -16.48
C LEU A 73 3.64 -20.80 -15.22
N ILE A 74 2.59 -20.59 -14.44
CA ILE A 74 2.29 -21.39 -13.25
C ILE A 74 0.97 -22.09 -13.46
N PHE A 75 0.96 -23.40 -13.22
CA PHE A 75 -0.22 -24.24 -13.28
C PHE A 75 -0.60 -24.70 -11.89
N GLU A 76 -1.84 -24.42 -11.50
CA GLU A 76 -2.46 -24.85 -10.26
C GLU A 76 -3.72 -25.66 -10.63
N ASP A 77 -3.97 -26.78 -9.96
CA ASP A 77 -5.07 -27.71 -10.29
C ASP A 77 -5.14 -28.11 -11.77
N LYS A 78 -3.97 -28.23 -12.44
CA LYS A 78 -3.81 -28.54 -13.86
C LYS A 78 -4.39 -27.50 -14.82
N ALA A 79 -4.51 -26.24 -14.39
CA ALA A 79 -4.90 -25.13 -15.24
C ALA A 79 -3.88 -23.98 -15.12
N LEU A 80 -3.64 -23.27 -16.22
CA LEU A 80 -2.76 -22.11 -16.23
C LEU A 80 -3.36 -21.01 -15.34
N SER A 81 -2.74 -20.73 -14.19
CA SER A 81 -3.22 -19.73 -13.24
C SER A 81 -2.47 -18.41 -13.37
N VAL A 82 -1.17 -18.44 -13.66
CA VAL A 82 -0.34 -17.24 -13.79
C VAL A 82 0.51 -17.27 -15.05
N MET A 83 0.54 -16.15 -15.77
CA MET A 83 1.46 -15.92 -16.89
C MET A 83 2.15 -14.56 -16.72
N ARG A 84 3.48 -14.54 -16.60
CA ARG A 84 4.25 -13.29 -16.45
C ARG A 84 5.66 -13.38 -17.03
N ARG A 85 6.25 -12.22 -17.34
CA ARG A 85 7.65 -12.14 -17.80
C ARG A 85 8.60 -12.33 -16.62
N ARG A 86 9.55 -13.27 -16.73
CA ARG A 86 10.63 -13.52 -15.77
C ARG A 86 11.81 -12.61 -16.12
N TYR A 87 12.31 -11.89 -15.11
CA TYR A 87 13.55 -11.11 -15.20
C TYR A 87 14.69 -11.98 -14.64
N PRO A 88 15.89 -11.96 -15.24
CA PRO A 88 16.99 -12.78 -14.78
C PRO A 88 17.46 -12.32 -13.40
N GLU A 89 17.60 -13.28 -12.50
CA GLU A 89 18.26 -13.10 -11.20
C GLU A 89 19.75 -12.88 -11.48
N ARG A 90 20.30 -11.71 -11.15
CA ARG A 90 21.72 -11.44 -11.38
C ARG A 90 22.58 -12.27 -10.42
N THR A 91 23.26 -13.29 -10.94
CA THR A 91 24.38 -13.93 -10.26
C THR A 91 25.57 -12.97 -10.21
N ILE A 92 26.05 -12.64 -9.01
CA ILE A 92 27.27 -11.84 -8.81
C ILE A 92 28.46 -12.79 -8.91
N PRO A 93 29.45 -12.57 -9.80
CA PRO A 93 30.64 -13.40 -9.84
C PRO A 93 31.59 -13.02 -8.69
N SER A 94 31.99 -14.01 -7.89
CA SER A 94 33.00 -13.87 -6.84
C SER A 94 34.37 -13.62 -7.45
N VAL A 95 34.86 -12.37 -7.46
CA VAL A 95 36.25 -12.07 -7.81
C VAL A 95 37.09 -12.14 -6.54
N SER A 96 37.91 -13.19 -6.44
CA SER A 96 39.03 -13.28 -5.53
C SER A 96 40.20 -12.50 -6.14
N GLY A 97 40.61 -11.41 -5.49
CA GLY A 97 41.71 -10.56 -5.94
C GLY A 97 41.91 -9.39 -4.98
N SER A 98 42.96 -9.48 -4.16
CA SER A 98 43.36 -8.49 -3.16
C SER A 98 43.87 -7.19 -3.80
N ILE A 99 43.14 -6.09 -3.56
CA ILE A 99 43.64 -4.72 -3.73
C ILE A 99 43.56 -4.06 -2.34
N PRO A 100 44.66 -3.44 -1.83
CA PRO A 100 44.64 -2.81 -0.53
C PRO A 100 43.67 -1.60 -0.53
N PRO A 101 42.91 -1.36 0.55
CA PRO A 101 41.88 -0.34 0.54
C PRO A 101 42.52 1.04 0.62
N VAL A 102 42.35 1.84 -0.43
CA VAL A 102 42.39 3.29 -0.29
C VAL A 102 41.12 3.67 0.46
N VAL A 103 41.27 4.03 1.74
CA VAL A 103 40.19 4.55 2.58
C VAL A 103 39.80 5.92 2.05
N ILE A 104 38.83 5.95 1.14
CA ILE A 104 38.02 7.13 0.89
C ILE A 104 36.74 6.92 1.68
N ASP A 105 36.65 7.62 2.79
CA ASP A 105 35.48 7.68 3.66
C ASP A 105 34.31 8.34 2.89
N ARG A 106 33.58 7.53 2.11
CA ARG A 106 32.31 7.91 1.50
C ARG A 106 31.20 7.25 2.31
N PRO A 107 30.26 8.01 2.91
CA PRO A 107 29.11 7.41 3.56
C PRO A 107 28.31 6.60 2.54
N SER A 108 28.09 5.32 2.88
CA SER A 108 27.43 4.32 2.05
C SER A 108 26.08 4.82 1.54
N TYR A 109 25.97 4.98 0.22
CA TYR A 109 24.69 5.25 -0.44
C TYR A 109 23.84 3.98 -0.39
N PRO A 110 22.58 4.01 0.08
CA PRO A 110 21.70 2.85 -0.08
C PRO A 110 21.42 2.61 -1.57
N PRO A 111 21.28 1.36 -2.03
CA PRO A 111 21.00 1.06 -3.42
C PRO A 111 19.69 1.73 -3.86
N ALA A 112 19.63 2.20 -5.11
CA ALA A 112 18.40 2.70 -5.70
C ALA A 112 17.34 1.58 -5.72
N TYR A 113 16.35 1.67 -4.83
CA TYR A 113 15.32 0.64 -4.64
C TYR A 113 14.42 0.45 -5.87
N ASP A 114 14.22 -0.80 -6.28
CA ASP A 114 13.28 -1.23 -7.32
C ASP A 114 11.84 -0.81 -6.96
N PRO A 115 11.09 -0.13 -7.86
CA PRO A 115 9.70 0.26 -7.64
C PRO A 115 8.75 -0.90 -7.29
N ARG A 116 9.07 -2.15 -7.65
CA ARG A 116 8.22 -3.34 -7.39
C ARG A 116 8.40 -3.96 -6.00
N GLU A 117 9.48 -3.61 -5.28
CA GLU A 117 9.74 -4.12 -3.92
C GLU A 117 9.09 -3.26 -2.81
N ARG A 118 8.54 -2.08 -3.17
CA ARG A 118 8.18 -1.00 -2.24
C ARG A 118 6.80 -1.13 -1.59
N THR A 119 6.21 -2.33 -1.58
CA THR A 119 4.91 -2.61 -0.95
C THR A 119 4.85 -3.92 -0.16
N ASN A 120 5.94 -4.71 -0.10
CA ASN A 120 5.97 -5.88 0.79
C ASN A 120 6.32 -5.43 2.23
N ALA A 121 5.71 -6.04 3.25
CA ALA A 121 5.91 -5.71 4.66
C ALA A 121 7.41 -5.70 5.04
N ASP A 122 8.17 -6.66 4.49
CA ASP A 122 9.62 -6.80 4.69
C ASP A 122 10.44 -5.57 4.25
N TRP A 123 9.97 -4.82 3.25
CA TRP A 123 10.66 -3.61 2.81
C TRP A 123 10.54 -2.50 3.84
N PHE A 124 9.32 -2.27 4.36
CA PHE A 124 9.10 -1.22 5.35
C PHE A 124 9.84 -1.53 6.66
N ASP A 125 9.87 -2.80 7.08
CA ASP A 125 10.58 -3.21 8.29
C ASP A 125 12.09 -2.92 8.20
N ARG A 126 12.69 -3.16 7.03
CA ARG A 126 14.10 -2.80 6.77
C ARG A 126 14.31 -1.28 6.82
N LEU A 127 13.48 -0.52 6.10
CA LEU A 127 13.54 0.95 6.12
C LEU A 127 13.40 1.48 7.55
N TYR A 128 12.40 1.02 8.29
CA TYR A 128 12.14 1.44 9.66
C TYR A 128 13.34 1.11 10.57
N ALA A 129 13.91 -0.08 10.44
CA ALA A 129 15.08 -0.48 11.22
C ALA A 129 16.33 0.36 10.91
N GLU A 130 16.54 0.75 9.65
CA GLU A 130 17.62 1.65 9.24
C GLU A 130 17.42 3.07 9.78
N VAL A 131 16.23 3.64 9.58
CA VAL A 131 15.87 4.98 10.09
C VAL A 131 15.99 5.01 11.62
N ARG A 132 15.56 3.95 12.31
CA ARG A 132 15.68 3.86 13.77
C ARG A 132 17.14 3.84 14.23
N ARG A 133 18.04 3.16 13.51
CA ARG A 133 19.46 3.04 13.84
C ARG A 133 20.28 4.29 13.49
N ALA A 134 19.79 5.14 12.59
CA ALA A 134 20.51 6.34 12.19
C ALA A 134 20.75 7.28 13.39
N PRO A 135 21.98 7.77 13.60
CA PRO A 135 22.34 8.54 14.80
C PRO A 135 21.79 9.96 14.77
N PHE A 136 21.66 10.57 13.59
CA PHE A 136 21.25 11.97 13.45
C PHE A 136 19.86 12.12 12.80
N GLU A 137 19.09 13.09 13.29
CA GLU A 137 17.76 13.42 12.77
C GLU A 137 17.77 13.72 11.26
N ARG A 138 18.78 14.48 10.81
CA ARG A 138 18.95 14.82 9.39
C ARG A 138 19.09 13.58 8.51
N ASP A 139 19.78 12.55 8.98
CA ASP A 139 19.94 11.30 8.25
C ASP A 139 18.64 10.53 8.17
N LYS A 140 17.89 10.47 9.28
CA LYS A 140 16.54 9.88 9.32
C LYS A 140 15.62 10.53 8.29
N LEU A 141 15.56 11.87 8.27
CA LEU A 141 14.74 12.63 7.33
C LEU A 141 15.17 12.38 5.87
N ARG A 142 16.48 12.32 5.61
CA ARG A 142 17.02 12.01 4.28
C ARG A 142 16.59 10.60 3.82
N MET A 143 16.75 9.59 4.67
CA MET A 143 16.34 8.21 4.39
C MET A 143 14.85 8.11 4.05
N ILE A 144 13.99 8.78 4.84
CA ILE A 144 12.54 8.83 4.59
C ILE A 144 12.24 9.52 3.24
N SER A 145 12.91 10.64 2.96
CA SER A 145 12.76 11.38 1.70
C SER A 145 13.17 10.55 0.48
N ASP A 146 14.28 9.81 0.58
CA ASP A 146 14.76 8.95 -0.49
C ASP A 146 13.82 7.75 -0.72
N ALA A 147 13.33 7.12 0.35
CA ALA A 147 12.34 6.06 0.29
C ALA A 147 11.04 6.50 -0.40
N ARG A 148 10.57 7.73 -0.12
CA ARG A 148 9.35 8.29 -0.72
C ARG A 148 9.38 8.33 -2.24
N ARG A 149 10.54 8.53 -2.89
CA ARG A 149 10.63 8.77 -4.36
C ARG A 149 10.00 7.69 -5.25
N GLY A 150 9.71 6.52 -4.71
CA GLY A 150 9.01 5.44 -5.42
C GLY A 150 8.15 4.57 -4.51
N ALA A 151 7.96 4.95 -3.24
CA ALA A 151 7.13 4.21 -2.30
C ALA A 151 5.86 4.99 -1.99
N VAL A 152 4.81 4.24 -1.70
CA VAL A 152 3.54 4.73 -1.18
C VAL A 152 3.43 4.22 0.25
N PHE A 153 3.08 5.10 1.19
CA PHE A 153 3.01 4.76 2.60
C PHE A 153 1.56 4.59 3.05
N SER A 154 1.30 3.60 3.90
CA SER A 154 0.05 3.56 4.67
C SER A 154 0.10 4.56 5.84
N THR A 155 -1.06 4.89 6.40
CA THR A 155 -1.11 5.73 7.61
C THR A 155 -0.36 5.11 8.78
N ALA A 156 -0.45 3.79 8.97
CA ALA A 156 0.27 3.09 10.04
C ALA A 156 1.80 3.17 9.86
N GLN A 157 2.28 3.05 8.62
CA GLN A 157 3.70 3.21 8.30
C GLN A 157 4.18 4.65 8.55
N ALA A 158 3.37 5.64 8.16
CA ALA A 158 3.63 7.04 8.45
C ALA A 158 3.69 7.32 9.96
N GLU A 159 2.75 6.76 10.71
CA GLU A 159 2.69 6.87 12.16
C GLU A 159 3.95 6.30 12.83
N ALA A 160 4.36 5.10 12.43
CA ALA A 160 5.56 4.45 12.95
C ALA A 160 6.81 5.31 12.70
N LEU A 161 6.98 5.87 11.50
CA LEU A 161 8.10 6.76 11.18
C LEU A 161 8.05 8.05 12.00
N MET A 162 6.89 8.68 12.17
CA MET A 162 6.74 9.88 12.99
C MET A 162 7.07 9.63 14.47
N LYS A 163 6.71 8.46 15.01
CA LYS A 163 7.02 8.05 16.38
C LYS A 163 8.53 7.92 16.67
N LEU A 164 9.39 7.83 15.65
CA LEU A 164 10.85 7.84 15.80
C LEU A 164 11.42 9.22 16.20
N PHE A 165 10.61 10.26 16.17
CA PHE A 165 11.01 11.62 16.50
C PHE A 165 10.29 12.11 17.76
N ALA A 166 11.02 12.76 18.66
CA ALA A 166 10.49 13.20 19.94
C ALA A 166 9.63 14.49 19.84
N PHE A 167 9.96 15.38 18.91
CA PHE A 167 9.39 16.73 18.84
C PHE A 167 8.51 16.94 17.61
N ASP A 168 7.59 17.91 17.70
CA ASP A 168 6.63 18.24 16.63
C ASP A 168 7.29 18.72 15.34
N GLY A 169 8.35 19.54 15.42
CA GLY A 169 9.02 20.08 14.24
C GLY A 169 9.51 18.98 13.29
N PRO A 170 10.31 18.02 13.78
CA PRO A 170 10.72 16.87 12.97
C PRO A 170 9.56 15.97 12.52
N ARG A 171 8.53 15.75 13.35
CA ARG A 171 7.33 14.99 12.96
C ARG A 171 6.58 15.66 11.80
N LEU A 172 6.48 16.99 11.80
CA LEU A 172 5.90 17.75 10.70
C LEU A 172 6.73 17.63 9.42
N LYS A 173 8.07 17.67 9.50
CA LYS A 173 8.94 17.44 8.34
C LYS A 173 8.74 16.05 7.75
N VAL A 174 8.61 15.02 8.59
CA VAL A 174 8.28 13.66 8.14
C VAL A 174 6.93 13.66 7.43
N LEU A 175 5.91 14.29 8.01
CA LEU A 175 4.58 14.40 7.44
C LEU A 175 4.61 15.12 6.09
N GLU A 176 5.31 16.25 5.97
CA GLU A 176 5.50 16.99 4.72
C GLU A 176 6.15 16.13 3.64
N ILE A 177 7.16 15.35 4.02
CA ILE A 177 7.83 14.42 3.10
C ILE A 177 6.82 13.37 2.63
N ILE A 178 6.18 12.62 3.52
CA ILE A 178 5.39 11.45 3.13
C ILE A 178 3.99 11.77 2.62
N ALA A 179 3.42 12.91 3.02
CA ALA A 179 2.03 13.26 2.74
C ALA A 179 1.63 13.12 1.27
N PRO A 180 2.41 13.53 0.25
CA PRO A 180 2.04 13.37 -1.16
C PRO A 180 1.76 11.92 -1.58
N ASN A 181 2.53 10.96 -1.03
CA ASN A 181 2.43 9.54 -1.37
C ASN A 181 1.76 8.71 -0.25
N LEU A 182 0.92 9.36 0.56
CA LEU A 182 0.22 8.72 1.67
C LEU A 182 -1.15 8.17 1.20
N LEU A 183 -1.37 6.87 1.42
CA LEU A 183 -2.70 6.25 1.27
C LEU A 183 -3.53 6.56 2.51
N LEU A 184 -4.27 7.67 2.45
CA LEU A 184 -5.19 8.06 3.51
C LEU A 184 -6.43 7.17 3.52
N GLN A 185 -6.45 6.19 4.44
CA GLN A 185 -7.59 5.29 4.68
C GLN A 185 -8.54 5.83 5.77
N GLY A 186 -8.84 7.14 5.80
CA GLY A 186 -9.68 7.73 6.86
C GLY A 186 -8.95 7.97 8.20
N ASP A 187 -7.66 7.63 8.28
CA ASP A 187 -6.85 7.63 9.50
C ASP A 187 -6.01 8.91 9.73
N ALA A 188 -6.27 9.99 8.98
CA ALA A 188 -5.50 11.24 9.07
C ALA A 188 -5.39 11.79 10.51
N TYR A 189 -6.43 11.54 11.32
CA TYR A 189 -6.47 11.88 12.74
C TYR A 189 -5.28 11.37 13.54
N VAL A 190 -4.84 10.13 13.28
CA VAL A 190 -3.76 9.48 14.04
C VAL A 190 -2.47 10.27 13.91
N LEU A 191 -2.14 10.68 12.68
CA LEU A 191 -0.93 11.46 12.39
C LEU A 191 -1.00 12.87 13.01
N ILE A 192 -2.17 13.50 12.99
CA ILE A 192 -2.37 14.82 13.60
C ILE A 192 -2.21 14.74 15.12
N ASN A 193 -2.67 13.66 15.74
CA ASN A 193 -2.56 13.48 17.19
C ASN A 193 -1.15 13.18 17.68
N LEU A 194 -0.24 12.73 16.79
CA LEU A 194 1.18 12.68 17.12
C LEU A 194 1.81 14.07 17.24
N ILE A 195 1.14 15.13 16.79
CA ILE A 195 1.60 16.51 16.92
C ILE A 195 0.94 17.16 18.14
N SER A 196 1.74 17.76 19.02
CA SER A 196 1.27 18.32 20.29
C SER A 196 0.71 19.74 20.11
N PHE A 197 1.53 20.66 19.63
CA PHE A 197 1.25 22.10 19.56
C PHE A 197 0.77 22.56 18.18
N LYS A 198 1.27 21.94 17.11
CA LYS A 198 1.12 22.41 15.72
C LYS A 198 0.12 21.60 14.89
N LYS A 199 -1.01 21.20 15.50
CA LYS A 199 -2.02 20.33 14.85
C LYS A 199 -2.61 20.95 13.59
N ASP A 200 -2.80 22.27 13.56
CA ASP A 200 -3.35 22.96 12.38
C ASP A 200 -2.39 22.94 11.19
N GLU A 201 -1.08 23.00 11.45
CA GLU A 201 -0.04 22.86 10.43
C GLU A 201 -0.08 21.45 9.82
N ALA A 202 -0.20 20.42 10.66
CA ALA A 202 -0.35 19.02 10.22
C ALA A 202 -1.62 18.82 9.35
N ARG A 203 -2.75 19.42 9.76
CA ARG A 203 -4.00 19.41 8.98
C ARG A 203 -3.80 20.03 7.60
N LEU A 204 -3.18 21.21 7.54
CA LEU A 204 -2.93 21.91 6.28
C LEU A 204 -2.06 21.09 5.32
N ILE A 205 -1.05 20.39 5.83
CA ILE A 205 -0.19 19.50 5.04
C ILE A 205 -1.02 18.37 4.42
N LEU A 206 -1.83 17.69 5.24
CA LEU A 206 -2.66 16.55 4.81
C LEU A 206 -3.74 16.98 3.80
N ASP A 207 -4.41 18.11 4.06
CA ASP A 207 -5.43 18.67 3.17
C ASP A 207 -4.85 19.08 1.82
N ARG A 208 -3.66 19.71 1.83
CA ARG A 208 -2.95 20.07 0.59
C ARG A 208 -2.64 18.82 -0.22
N ALA A 209 -2.07 17.80 0.40
CA ALA A 209 -1.72 16.55 -0.27
C ALA A 209 -2.97 15.81 -0.80
N ALA A 210 -4.08 15.82 -0.07
CA ALA A 210 -5.34 15.24 -0.52
C ALA A 210 -5.89 15.96 -1.76
N ARG A 211 -5.92 17.29 -1.76
CA ARG A 211 -6.36 18.09 -2.91
C ARG A 211 -5.46 17.90 -4.13
N GLU A 212 -4.15 17.79 -3.92
CA GLU A 212 -3.20 17.56 -5.00
C GLU A 212 -3.40 16.18 -5.65
N ARG A 213 -3.58 15.13 -4.84
CA ARG A 213 -3.95 13.80 -5.35
C ARG A 213 -5.26 13.82 -6.12
N GLU A 214 -6.28 14.50 -5.60
CA GLU A 214 -7.57 14.63 -6.28
C GLU A 214 -7.41 15.33 -7.65
N ARG A 215 -6.60 16.38 -7.72
CA ARG A 215 -6.28 17.07 -8.98
C ARG A 215 -5.52 16.19 -9.96
N MET A 216 -4.58 15.38 -9.49
CA MET A 216 -3.85 14.41 -10.33
C MET A 216 -4.76 13.26 -10.80
N MET A 217 -5.77 12.91 -10.00
CA MET A 217 -6.74 11.83 -10.27
C MET A 217 -8.02 12.32 -10.95
N ARG A 218 -8.08 13.56 -11.47
CA ARG A 218 -9.26 14.19 -12.11
C ARG A 218 -9.79 13.52 -13.40
N GLY A 219 -9.47 12.26 -13.64
CA GLY A 219 -10.16 11.36 -14.57
C GLY A 219 -10.91 10.19 -13.89
N GLY A 220 -10.85 10.04 -12.57
CA GLY A 220 -11.44 8.93 -11.81
C GLY A 220 -12.24 9.42 -10.60
N ARG A 221 -13.29 8.65 -10.25
CA ARG A 221 -14.19 8.91 -9.10
C ARG A 221 -13.38 9.34 -7.87
N GLY A 222 -13.71 10.50 -7.30
CA GLY A 222 -13.05 11.01 -6.09
C GLY A 222 -12.99 9.93 -5.01
N VAL A 223 -11.88 9.90 -4.26
CA VAL A 223 -11.71 8.98 -3.13
C VAL A 223 -12.84 9.26 -2.14
N ARG A 224 -13.82 8.34 -2.04
CA ARG A 224 -14.88 8.45 -1.05
C ARG A 224 -14.23 8.43 0.34
N PRO A 225 -14.66 9.31 1.26
CA PRO A 225 -14.15 9.28 2.63
C PRO A 225 -14.42 7.91 3.24
N MET A 226 -13.36 7.25 3.71
CA MET A 226 -13.44 5.99 4.44
C MET A 226 -13.66 6.25 5.93
N PRO A 227 -14.32 5.33 6.64
CA PRO A 227 -14.42 5.45 8.09
C PRO A 227 -13.03 5.28 8.71
N LEU A 228 -12.86 5.74 9.95
CA LEU A 228 -11.64 5.50 10.72
C LEU A 228 -11.30 4.00 10.69
N GLY A 229 -10.05 3.64 10.40
CA GLY A 229 -9.62 2.25 10.33
C GLY A 229 -9.86 1.51 11.65
N GLY A 230 -10.24 0.23 11.58
CA GLY A 230 -10.64 -0.56 12.76
C GLY A 230 -9.63 -0.52 13.90
N ALA A 231 -8.33 -0.69 13.62
CA ALA A 231 -7.28 -0.65 14.63
C ALA A 231 -7.21 0.69 15.37
N HIS A 232 -7.23 1.81 14.62
CA HIS A 232 -7.19 3.15 15.20
C HIS A 232 -8.49 3.51 15.93
N PHE A 233 -9.62 2.96 15.48
CA PHE A 233 -10.89 3.10 16.19
C PHE A 233 -10.88 2.37 17.53
N GLU A 234 -10.32 1.15 17.61
CA GLU A 234 -10.13 0.47 18.90
C GLU A 234 -9.19 1.25 19.83
N GLU A 235 -8.11 1.82 19.30
CA GLU A 235 -7.20 2.67 20.09
C GLU A 235 -7.91 3.92 20.63
N LEU A 236 -8.77 4.54 19.83
CA LEU A 236 -9.62 5.65 20.27
C LEU A 236 -10.55 5.22 21.42
N LEU A 237 -11.19 4.05 21.32
CA LEU A 237 -12.05 3.52 22.38
C LEU A 237 -11.27 3.25 23.68
N VAL A 238 -10.09 2.64 23.58
CA VAL A 238 -9.21 2.39 24.73
C VAL A 238 -8.79 3.72 25.37
N SER A 239 -8.37 4.69 24.56
CA SER A 239 -7.96 6.01 25.03
C SER A 239 -9.08 6.74 25.77
N LEU A 240 -10.32 6.67 25.25
CA LEU A 240 -11.49 7.26 25.90
C LEU A 240 -11.78 6.62 27.26
N ARG A 241 -11.71 5.29 27.35
CA ARG A 241 -11.92 4.55 28.60
C ARG A 241 -10.86 4.83 29.65
N GLN A 242 -9.62 5.06 29.23
CA GLN A 242 -8.50 5.37 30.13
C GLN A 242 -8.46 6.84 30.55
N THR A 243 -9.17 7.72 29.85
CA THR A 243 -9.21 9.15 30.19
C THR A 243 -10.22 9.37 31.32
N PRO A 244 -9.78 9.79 32.52
CA PRO A 244 -10.65 9.82 33.70
C PRO A 244 -11.65 10.98 33.68
N PHE A 245 -11.29 12.11 33.07
CA PHE A 245 -12.10 13.32 33.08
C PHE A 245 -12.92 13.47 31.79
N ARG A 246 -14.21 13.74 31.96
CA ARG A 246 -15.16 13.97 30.86
C ARG A 246 -14.72 15.09 29.91
N THR A 247 -14.17 16.17 30.45
CA THR A 247 -13.65 17.30 29.66
C THR A 247 -12.55 16.88 28.69
N ASP A 248 -11.65 16.00 29.12
CA ASP A 248 -10.55 15.52 28.28
C ASP A 248 -11.01 14.45 27.28
N GLN A 249 -11.99 13.61 27.65
CA GLN A 249 -12.67 12.72 26.70
C GLN A 249 -13.32 13.52 25.56
N LEU A 250 -14.02 14.60 25.87
CA LEU A 250 -14.66 15.47 24.87
C LEU A 250 -13.63 16.16 23.96
N LYS A 251 -12.49 16.61 24.51
CA LYS A 251 -11.39 17.14 23.69
C LYS A 251 -10.84 16.09 22.73
N LEU A 252 -10.66 14.85 23.19
CA LEU A 252 -10.20 13.74 22.36
C LEU A 252 -11.18 13.46 21.22
N MET A 253 -12.49 13.39 21.52
CA MET A 253 -13.54 13.18 20.52
C MET A 253 -13.58 14.30 19.48
N ARG A 254 -13.53 15.57 19.92
CA ARG A 254 -13.52 16.72 19.00
C ARG A 254 -12.27 16.73 18.13
N SER A 255 -11.12 16.34 18.67
CA SER A 255 -9.90 16.13 17.89
C SER A 255 -10.12 15.06 16.82
N ALA A 256 -10.72 13.92 17.18
CA ALA A 256 -11.04 12.82 16.26
C ALA A 256 -11.98 13.25 15.13
N ALA A 257 -13.12 13.83 15.48
CA ALA A 257 -14.11 14.33 14.54
C ALA A 257 -13.61 15.49 13.66
N SER A 258 -12.54 16.19 14.05
CA SER A 258 -11.99 17.26 13.22
C SER A 258 -11.31 16.75 11.93
N SER A 259 -10.84 15.50 11.93
CA SER A 259 -9.90 15.00 10.92
C SER A 259 -10.17 13.56 10.46
N ALA A 260 -11.14 12.87 11.05
CA ALA A 260 -11.58 11.55 10.63
C ALA A 260 -13.07 11.54 10.31
N SER A 261 -13.43 10.56 9.49
CA SER A 261 -14.80 10.20 9.14
C SER A 261 -15.20 8.93 9.88
N PHE A 262 -16.48 8.76 10.19
CA PHE A 262 -16.96 7.67 11.03
C PHE A 262 -18.20 7.00 10.42
N SER A 263 -18.32 5.68 10.59
CA SER A 263 -19.57 4.98 10.30
C SER A 263 -20.57 5.14 11.46
N CYS A 264 -21.85 4.96 11.18
CA CYS A 264 -22.88 4.89 12.20
C CYS A 264 -22.60 3.76 13.20
N GLU A 265 -22.00 2.65 12.77
CA GLU A 265 -21.58 1.57 13.67
C GLU A 265 -20.47 2.01 14.64
N GLN A 266 -19.49 2.78 14.16
CA GLN A 266 -18.44 3.31 15.02
C GLN A 266 -18.99 4.32 16.03
N ILE A 267 -19.88 5.20 15.59
CA ILE A 267 -20.51 6.19 16.48
C ILE A 267 -21.41 5.48 17.50
N SER A 268 -22.12 4.42 17.13
CA SER A 268 -22.96 3.66 18.06
C SER A 268 -22.12 3.06 19.19
N ARG A 269 -20.95 2.50 18.88
CA ARG A 269 -19.98 1.98 19.87
C ARG A 269 -19.43 3.09 20.78
N LEU A 270 -19.19 4.30 20.25
CA LEU A 270 -18.78 5.46 21.05
C LEU A 270 -19.89 5.91 22.01
N MET A 271 -21.14 5.93 21.56
CA MET A 271 -22.31 6.27 22.41
C MET A 271 -22.51 5.23 23.53
N GLN A 272 -22.27 3.95 23.25
CA GLN A 272 -22.40 2.87 24.23
C GLN A 272 -21.37 2.92 25.38
N LEU A 273 -20.33 3.74 25.27
CA LEU A 273 -19.43 4.02 26.40
C LEU A 273 -20.14 4.75 27.54
N TYR A 274 -21.30 5.34 27.28
CA TYR A 274 -22.04 6.18 28.21
C TYR A 274 -23.41 5.59 28.53
N SER A 275 -23.75 5.64 29.83
CA SER A 275 -25.01 5.08 30.34
C SER A 275 -26.16 6.06 30.22
N TRP A 276 -25.91 7.37 30.22
CA TRP A 276 -26.94 8.41 30.23
C TRP A 276 -27.28 8.91 28.82
N GLY A 277 -28.57 9.09 28.51
CA GLY A 277 -29.01 9.54 27.19
C GLY A 277 -28.48 10.92 26.79
N SER A 278 -28.32 11.85 27.73
CA SER A 278 -27.75 13.18 27.47
C SER A 278 -26.30 13.11 27.00
N GLU A 279 -25.49 12.23 27.60
CA GLU A 279 -24.09 12.01 27.20
C GLU A 279 -24.00 11.38 25.81
N ARG A 280 -24.95 10.49 25.46
CA ARG A 280 -25.04 9.88 24.13
C ARG A 280 -25.37 10.92 23.06
N ILE A 281 -26.26 11.87 23.37
CA ILE A 281 -26.57 12.99 22.47
C ILE A 281 -25.35 13.89 22.28
N GLU A 282 -24.57 14.17 23.33
CA GLU A 282 -23.35 14.97 23.21
C GLU A 282 -22.29 14.30 22.32
N VAL A 283 -22.13 12.97 22.44
CA VAL A 283 -21.28 12.19 21.52
C VAL A 283 -21.80 12.30 20.08
N LEU A 284 -23.09 12.12 19.88
CA LEU A 284 -23.72 12.23 18.57
C LEU A 284 -23.50 13.62 17.96
N GLU A 285 -23.64 14.68 18.74
CA GLU A 285 -23.44 16.06 18.29
C GLU A 285 -22.02 16.32 17.79
N ILE A 286 -21.00 15.68 18.40
CA ILE A 286 -19.60 15.78 17.94
C ILE A 286 -19.38 15.05 16.62
N PHE A 287 -19.93 13.84 16.47
CA PHE A 287 -19.58 12.96 15.35
C PHE A 287 -20.56 12.98 14.18
N ALA A 288 -21.79 13.47 14.37
CA ALA A 288 -22.80 13.50 13.31
C ALA A 288 -22.30 14.19 12.03
N PRO A 289 -21.59 15.34 12.07
CA PRO A 289 -21.03 16.00 10.88
C PRO A 289 -20.05 15.17 10.05
N ARG A 290 -19.59 14.03 10.57
CA ARG A 290 -18.57 13.17 9.97
C ARG A 290 -19.08 11.79 9.58
N ILE A 291 -20.40 11.58 9.62
CA ILE A 291 -21.04 10.33 9.19
C ILE A 291 -20.87 10.13 7.69
N ILE A 292 -20.42 8.94 7.29
CA ILE A 292 -20.25 8.56 5.87
C ILE A 292 -21.37 7.67 5.34
N ASP A 293 -22.15 7.03 6.22
CA ASP A 293 -23.20 6.07 5.92
C ASP A 293 -24.54 6.49 6.55
N PRO A 294 -25.07 7.69 6.24
CA PRO A 294 -26.27 8.25 6.87
C PRO A 294 -27.53 7.38 6.70
N GLN A 295 -27.55 6.45 5.74
CA GLN A 295 -28.60 5.45 5.60
C GLN A 295 -28.72 4.51 6.82
N ASN A 296 -27.63 4.35 7.59
CA ASN A 296 -27.57 3.50 8.78
C ASN A 296 -27.90 4.25 10.08
N ALA A 297 -28.38 5.49 10.00
CA ALA A 297 -28.69 6.35 11.14
C ALA A 297 -29.65 5.73 12.17
N GLY A 298 -30.46 4.73 11.77
CA GLY A 298 -31.31 3.95 12.67
C GLY A 298 -30.54 3.27 13.81
N LEU A 299 -29.27 2.91 13.60
CA LEU A 299 -28.38 2.36 14.63
C LEU A 299 -28.08 3.35 15.77
N LEU A 300 -28.10 4.65 15.46
CA LEU A 300 -27.84 5.72 16.42
C LEU A 300 -29.12 6.08 17.16
N LEU A 301 -30.23 6.15 16.43
CA LEU A 301 -31.56 6.44 17.00
C LEU A 301 -32.02 5.36 17.99
N SER A 302 -31.64 4.10 17.80
CA SER A 302 -31.99 3.02 18.73
C SER A 302 -31.29 3.13 20.10
N LEU A 303 -30.19 3.90 20.19
CA LEU A 303 -29.45 4.13 21.43
C LEU A 303 -29.90 5.37 22.20
N VAL A 304 -30.82 6.16 21.62
CA VAL A 304 -31.34 7.41 22.18
C VAL A 304 -32.69 7.17 22.82
N GLU A 305 -32.88 7.74 24.01
CA GLU A 305 -34.17 7.73 24.70
C GLU A 305 -35.25 8.47 23.92
N MET A 306 -36.51 8.04 24.02
CA MET A 306 -37.61 8.64 23.25
C MET A 306 -37.77 10.15 23.49
N SER A 307 -37.47 10.63 24.70
CA SER A 307 -37.49 12.05 25.06
C SER A 307 -36.50 12.91 24.26
N MET A 308 -35.38 12.33 23.82
CA MET A 308 -34.29 13.03 23.11
C MET A 308 -34.24 12.71 21.62
N ARG A 309 -35.17 11.87 21.14
CA ARG A 309 -35.19 11.38 19.75
C ARG A 309 -35.31 12.50 18.72
N SER A 310 -36.15 13.50 18.97
CA SER A 310 -36.32 14.64 18.07
C SER A 310 -34.99 15.42 17.89
N ARG A 311 -34.23 15.62 18.97
CA ARG A 311 -32.91 16.26 18.90
C ARG A 311 -31.89 15.43 18.14
N ALA A 312 -31.88 14.10 18.35
CA ALA A 312 -31.00 13.21 17.59
C ALA A 312 -31.32 13.22 16.09
N GLU A 313 -32.60 13.22 15.73
CA GLU A 313 -33.04 13.31 14.33
C GLU A 313 -32.64 14.65 13.69
N GLU A 314 -32.77 15.76 14.42
CA GLU A 314 -32.29 17.07 13.98
C GLU A 314 -30.80 17.07 13.65
N LEU A 315 -29.95 16.54 14.55
CA LEU A 315 -28.51 16.42 14.34
C LEU A 315 -28.17 15.54 13.12
N LEU A 316 -28.93 14.48 12.87
CA LEU A 316 -28.74 13.57 11.74
C LEU A 316 -29.30 14.11 10.42
N GLN A 317 -30.25 15.05 10.46
CA GLN A 317 -30.76 15.74 9.29
C GLN A 317 -29.81 16.85 8.84
N ALA A 318 -29.23 17.59 9.79
CA ALA A 318 -28.24 18.65 9.52
C ALA A 318 -26.97 18.14 8.81
N THR A 319 -26.74 16.83 8.83
CA THR A 319 -25.54 16.16 8.32
C THR A 319 -25.74 15.53 6.95
N ARG A 320 -26.99 15.49 6.46
CA ARG A 320 -27.27 15.17 5.06
C ARG A 320 -26.74 16.32 4.20
N PRO A 321 -25.80 16.08 3.27
CA PRO A 321 -25.46 17.11 2.31
C PRO A 321 -26.72 17.49 1.55
N TYR A 322 -26.95 18.79 1.49
CA TYR A 322 -27.92 19.48 0.63
C TYR A 322 -28.25 18.65 -0.62
N ARG A 323 -29.53 18.28 -0.80
CA ARG A 323 -30.06 17.77 -2.07
C ARG A 323 -29.62 18.72 -3.19
N MET A 324 -28.77 18.24 -4.10
CA MET A 324 -28.59 18.86 -5.42
C MET A 324 -29.37 18.05 -6.45
N GLY A 325 -30.45 18.66 -6.97
CA GLY A 325 -31.24 18.32 -8.18
C GLY A 325 -32.05 17.01 -8.12
N MET A 326 -33.29 16.86 -8.60
CA MET A 326 -34.08 17.57 -9.64
C MET A 326 -33.28 18.07 -10.83
#